data_AF-A0A7X4IZ79-F1
#
_entry.id   AF-A0A7X4IZ79-F1
#
_cell.length_a   1.000
_cell.length_b   1.000
_cell.length_c   1.000
_cell.angle_alpha   90.00
_cell.angle_beta   90.00
_cell.angle_gamma   90.00
#
_symmetry.space_group_name_H-M   'P 1'
#
loop_
_entity.id
_entity.type
_entity.pdbx_description
1 polymer ?
#
loop_
_entity_poly.entity_id
_entity_poly.type
_entity_poly.pdbx_seq_one_letter_code
_entity_poly.pdbx_strand_id
1 'polypeptide(L)'
;LAKSPYGNAASIFTNSGRAAREFRYRAEISMIGVNIGVAAPMAFFPFGGTRNSFYGDLKAQGRDAVSFFTDQRVVISRWGGWARGGVRVLRAARPW
;
A
#
# COMPACT_ATOMS: atom_id res chain seq x y z
N LEU A 1 -17.73 14.68 -7.42
CA LEU A 1 -16.38 14.25 -6.96
C LEU A 1 -15.26 14.63 -7.92
N ALA A 2 -15.43 14.46 -9.24
CA ALA A 2 -14.39 14.77 -10.23
C ALA A 2 -13.83 16.22 -10.18
N LYS A 3 -14.60 17.20 -9.69
CA LYS A 3 -14.14 18.60 -9.55
C LYS A 3 -13.33 18.89 -8.27
N SER A 4 -13.29 17.98 -7.31
CA SER A 4 -12.58 18.22 -6.04
C SER A 4 -11.08 17.99 -6.20
N PRO A 5 -10.21 18.92 -5.77
CA PRO A 5 -8.77 18.69 -5.75
C PRO A 5 -8.35 17.66 -4.69
N TYR A 6 -9.23 17.36 -3.74
CA TYR A 6 -9.01 16.42 -2.66
C TYR A 6 -9.70 15.08 -2.93
N GLY A 7 -9.11 14.01 -2.41
CA GLY A 7 -9.57 12.63 -2.55
C GLY A 7 -9.32 11.80 -1.30
N ASN A 8 -9.66 12.32 -0.12
CA ASN A 8 -9.50 11.58 1.14
C ASN A 8 -10.48 10.40 1.21
N ALA A 9 -11.78 10.69 1.24
CA ALA A 9 -12.85 9.70 1.24
C ALA A 9 -14.08 10.23 0.49
N ALA A 10 -14.91 9.30 0.01
CA ALA A 10 -16.24 9.63 -0.51
C ALA A 10 -17.23 8.52 -0.22
N SER A 11 -18.50 8.89 -0.05
CA SER A 11 -19.58 7.94 0.19
C SER A 11 -20.73 8.13 -0.78
N ILE A 12 -21.40 7.02 -1.10
CA ILE A 12 -22.69 6.99 -1.81
C ILE A 12 -23.74 6.32 -0.92
N PHE A 13 -24.94 6.89 -0.88
CA PHE A 13 -26.11 6.29 -0.25
C PHE A 13 -27.08 5.84 -1.33
N THR A 14 -27.28 4.53 -1.46
CA THR A 14 -28.09 3.96 -2.54
C THR A 14 -28.57 2.55 -2.21
N ASN A 15 -29.75 2.19 -2.73
CA ASN A 15 -30.25 0.82 -2.76
C ASN A 15 -29.91 0.10 -4.08
N SER A 16 -29.22 0.77 -5.03
CA SER A 16 -28.87 0.20 -6.32
C SER A 16 -27.44 -0.35 -6.33
N GLY A 17 -27.30 -1.67 -6.47
CA GLY A 17 -25.99 -2.31 -6.64
C GLY A 17 -25.24 -1.82 -7.90
N ARG A 18 -25.96 -1.45 -8.97
CA ARG A 18 -25.37 -0.87 -10.18
C ARG A 18 -24.72 0.49 -9.88
N ALA A 19 -25.42 1.37 -9.17
CA ALA A 19 -24.89 2.67 -8.79
C ALA A 19 -23.68 2.54 -7.85
N ALA A 20 -23.75 1.65 -6.87
CA ALA A 20 -22.62 1.36 -5.97
C ALA A 20 -21.39 0.84 -6.74
N ARG A 21 -21.60 -0.06 -7.71
CA ARG A 21 -20.54 -0.59 -8.58
C ARG A 21 -19.93 0.53 -9.44
N GLU A 22 -20.74 1.35 -10.07
CA GLU A 22 -20.25 2.44 -10.90
C GLU A 22 -19.46 3.46 -10.06
N PHE A 23 -19.98 3.83 -8.89
CA PHE A 23 -19.32 4.74 -7.96
C PHE A 23 -17.93 4.24 -7.57
N ARG A 24 -17.79 2.98 -7.14
CA ARG A 24 -16.50 2.45 -6.69
C ARG A 24 -15.43 2.40 -7.79
N TYR A 25 -15.82 2.31 -9.06
CA TYR A 25 -14.87 2.28 -10.19
C TYR A 25 -14.56 3.67 -10.76
N ARG A 26 -15.49 4.63 -10.65
CA ARG A 26 -15.35 5.95 -11.29
C ARG A 26 -14.97 7.09 -10.35
N ALA A 27 -15.09 6.92 -9.03
CA ALA A 27 -14.90 8.02 -8.08
C ALA A 27 -13.46 8.56 -8.01
N GLU A 28 -12.45 7.83 -8.52
CA GLU A 28 -11.02 8.18 -8.44
C GLU A 28 -10.57 8.60 -7.03
N ILE A 29 -11.06 7.90 -6.02
CA ILE A 29 -10.81 8.16 -4.59
C ILE A 29 -10.43 6.84 -3.92
N SER A 30 -9.46 6.89 -3.00
CA SER A 30 -8.92 5.69 -2.35
C SER A 30 -9.88 5.05 -1.35
N MET A 31 -10.57 5.86 -0.55
CA MET A 31 -11.49 5.37 0.50
C MET A 31 -12.94 5.62 0.09
N ILE A 32 -13.67 4.53 -0.17
CA ILE A 32 -15.03 4.57 -0.73
C ILE A 32 -16.01 3.90 0.24
N GLY A 33 -17.03 4.63 0.66
CA GLY A 33 -18.15 4.13 1.46
C GLY A 33 -19.40 3.90 0.64
N VAL A 34 -20.13 2.81 0.91
CA VAL A 34 -21.49 2.58 0.39
C VAL A 34 -22.41 2.42 1.59
N ASN A 35 -23.41 3.29 1.71
CA ASN A 35 -24.34 3.35 2.85
C ASN A 35 -23.65 3.52 4.21
N ILE A 36 -22.50 4.21 4.23
CA ILE A 36 -21.74 4.57 5.45
C ILE A 36 -21.20 5.99 5.33
N GLY A 37 -21.31 6.77 6.41
CA GLY A 37 -20.90 8.19 6.43
C GLY A 37 -19.39 8.41 6.52
N VAL A 38 -18.66 7.52 7.20
CA VAL A 38 -17.21 7.61 7.39
C VAL A 38 -16.56 6.35 6.83
N ALA A 39 -15.90 6.47 5.67
CA ALA A 39 -15.21 5.37 5.01
C ALA A 39 -13.78 5.20 5.57
N ALA A 40 -13.64 5.05 6.89
CA ALA A 40 -12.35 4.83 7.54
C ALA A 40 -12.08 3.32 7.68
N PRO A 41 -11.03 2.77 7.04
CA PRO A 41 -10.69 1.36 7.16
C PRO A 41 -10.11 1.03 8.55
N MET A 42 -10.36 -0.21 9.02
CA MET A 42 -9.68 -0.77 10.19
C MET A 42 -8.16 -0.82 10.00
N ALA A 43 -7.41 -0.76 11.10
CA ALA A 43 -5.95 -0.55 11.13
C ALA A 43 -5.10 -1.51 10.27
N PHE A 44 -5.63 -2.68 9.90
CA PHE A 44 -4.94 -3.67 9.08
C PHE A 44 -5.15 -3.50 7.56
N PHE A 45 -6.07 -2.63 7.12
CA PHE A 45 -6.26 -2.27 5.71
C PHE A 45 -5.55 -0.96 5.36
N PRO A 46 -5.06 -0.72 4.14
CA PRO A 46 -4.40 0.56 3.80
C PRO A 46 -5.24 1.81 4.09
N PHE A 47 -4.62 2.87 4.62
CA PHE A 47 -5.26 4.17 4.92
C PHE A 47 -4.51 5.32 4.29
N GLY A 48 -5.25 6.13 3.55
CA GLY A 48 -4.74 7.33 2.91
C GLY A 48 -5.53 7.66 1.65
N GLY A 49 -5.68 8.95 1.39
CA GLY A 49 -6.41 9.46 0.23
C GLY A 49 -5.68 9.28 -1.09
N THR A 50 -6.07 10.11 -2.05
CA THR A 50 -5.44 10.34 -3.36
C THR A 50 -5.50 11.83 -3.69
N ARG A 51 -4.93 12.24 -4.83
CA ARG A 51 -4.77 13.64 -5.22
C ARG A 51 -4.06 14.43 -4.12
N ASN A 52 -4.51 15.66 -3.84
CA ASN A 52 -3.93 16.51 -2.79
C ASN A 52 -4.29 16.06 -1.36
N SER A 53 -4.77 14.82 -1.17
CA SER A 53 -5.02 14.23 0.15
C SER A 53 -3.99 13.18 0.56
N PHE A 54 -3.05 12.83 -0.32
CA PHE A 54 -1.99 11.88 0.01
C PHE A 54 -0.79 12.05 -0.93
N TYR A 55 0.42 11.98 -0.38
CA TYR A 55 1.67 12.03 -1.12
C TYR A 55 2.51 10.81 -0.76
N GLY A 56 3.12 10.19 -1.77
CA GLY A 56 3.84 8.93 -1.64
C GLY A 56 3.11 7.77 -2.31
N ASP A 57 3.65 6.58 -2.13
CA ASP A 57 3.21 5.31 -2.71
C ASP A 57 2.67 4.34 -1.66
N LEU A 58 3.25 4.32 -0.45
CA LEU A 58 2.86 3.46 0.66
C LEU A 58 1.86 4.12 1.62
N LYS A 59 0.68 3.52 1.81
CA LYS A 59 -0.34 4.03 2.74
C LYS A 59 0.09 3.95 4.21
N ALA A 60 -0.58 4.73 5.06
CA ALA A 60 -0.15 4.96 6.44
C ALA A 60 -0.35 3.77 7.39
N GLN A 61 -1.12 2.74 7.01
CA GLN A 61 -1.46 1.62 7.90
C GLN A 61 -1.48 0.29 7.14
N GLY A 62 -1.63 -0.81 7.88
CA GLY A 62 -1.58 -2.17 7.33
C GLY A 62 -0.16 -2.58 6.91
N ARG A 63 -0.06 -3.38 5.84
CA ARG A 63 1.23 -3.87 5.34
C ARG A 63 2.10 -2.75 4.78
N ASP A 64 1.49 -1.69 4.24
CA ASP A 64 2.21 -0.56 3.68
C ASP A 64 3.04 0.17 4.73
N ALA A 65 2.51 0.30 5.96
CA ALA A 65 3.27 0.86 7.08
C ALA A 65 4.51 0.00 7.41
N VAL A 66 4.37 -1.32 7.39
CA VAL A 66 5.51 -2.22 7.62
C VAL A 66 6.55 -2.03 6.51
N SER A 67 6.13 -2.01 5.24
CA SER A 67 7.03 -1.76 4.11
C SER A 67 7.69 -0.38 4.18
N PHE A 68 7.02 0.64 4.71
CA PHE A 68 7.57 1.99 4.84
C PHE A 68 8.67 2.07 5.91
N PHE A 69 8.48 1.38 7.03
CA PHE A 69 9.42 1.37 8.15
C PHE A 69 10.49 0.27 8.07
N THR A 70 10.49 -0.56 7.03
CA THR A 70 11.46 -1.65 6.87
C THR A 70 12.15 -1.59 5.52
N ASP A 71 13.39 -2.08 5.46
CA ASP A 71 14.13 -2.22 4.22
C ASP A 71 14.10 -3.68 3.74
N GLN A 72 14.12 -3.88 2.42
CA GLN A 72 14.09 -5.19 1.81
C GLN A 72 15.50 -5.68 1.51
N ARG A 73 15.90 -6.79 2.16
CA ARG A 73 17.17 -7.46 1.91
C ARG A 73 16.97 -8.76 1.14
N VAL A 74 17.70 -8.94 0.04
CA VAL A 74 17.74 -10.19 -0.72
C VAL A 74 18.98 -11.00 -0.34
N VAL A 75 18.79 -12.30 -0.05
CA VAL A 75 19.87 -13.25 0.24
C VAL A 75 19.80 -14.40 -0.76
N ILE A 76 20.86 -14.58 -1.56
CA ILE A 76 21.00 -15.70 -2.48
C ILE A 76 22.09 -16.62 -1.92
N SER A 77 21.75 -17.90 -1.72
CA SER A 77 22.69 -18.88 -1.18
C SER A 77 22.74 -20.13 -2.05
N ARG A 78 23.94 -20.70 -2.17
CA ARG A 78 24.18 -22.02 -2.77
C ARG A 78 25.09 -22.81 -1.85
N TRP A 79 24.71 -24.03 -1.53
CA TRP A 79 25.50 -24.95 -0.73
C TRP A 79 26.02 -26.08 -1.63
N GLY A 80 27.34 -26.18 -1.80
CA GLY A 80 28.02 -27.26 -2.52
C GLY A 80 29.06 -27.94 -1.63
N GLY A 81 29.41 -29.20 -1.91
CA GLY A 81 30.27 -30.03 -1.06
C GLY A 81 31.77 -29.66 -1.01
N TRP A 82 32.17 -28.45 -1.42
CA TRP A 82 33.56 -28.08 -1.66
C TRP A 82 34.16 -27.15 -0.61
N ALA A 83 33.89 -27.39 0.68
CA ALA A 83 34.77 -26.96 1.76
C ALA A 83 34.30 -27.58 3.09
N ARG A 84 35.12 -28.44 3.66
CA ARG A 84 35.01 -28.81 5.07
C ARG A 84 35.18 -27.54 5.91
N GLY A 85 34.10 -27.05 6.52
CA GLY A 85 34.10 -26.24 7.74
C GLY A 85 34.64 -24.80 7.68
N GLY A 86 34.78 -24.17 6.50
CA GLY A 86 35.30 -22.81 6.40
C GLY A 86 34.22 -21.75 6.12
N VAL A 87 34.04 -20.77 7.03
CA VAL A 87 33.26 -19.54 6.76
C VAL A 87 34.18 -18.50 6.11
N ARG A 88 33.90 -18.11 4.86
CA ARG A 88 34.57 -16.98 4.20
C ARG A 88 33.57 -15.85 4.00
N VAL A 89 33.75 -14.74 4.73
CA VAL A 89 32.97 -13.52 4.53
C VAL A 89 33.64 -12.70 3.43
N LEU A 90 33.04 -12.67 2.25
CA LEU A 90 33.42 -11.74 1.19
C LEU A 90 32.53 -10.50 1.31
N ARG A 91 33.08 -9.39 1.80
CA ARG A 91 32.42 -8.08 1.66
C ARG A 91 32.67 -7.60 0.23
N ALA A 92 31.60 -7.38 -0.53
CA ALA A 92 31.71 -6.55 -1.71
C ALA A 92 32.02 -5.11 -1.23
N ALA A 93 33.23 -4.62 -1.50
CA ALA A 93 33.50 -3.19 -1.43
C ALA A 93 32.61 -2.52 -2.47
N ARG A 94 31.71 -1.62 -2.07
CA ARG A 94 30.95 -0.83 -3.04
C ARG A 94 31.68 0.50 -3.29
N PRO A 95 31.99 0.83 -4.55
CA PRO A 95 32.42 2.15 -4.98
C PRO A 95 31.20 2.92 -5.48
N TRP A 96 30.29 3.23 -4.55
CA TRP A 96 29.36 4.35 -4.67
C TRP A 96 29.15 4.88 -3.25
#